data_AF-A0A292ZKA0-F1
#
_entry.id   AF-A0A292ZKA0-F1
#
_cell.length_a   1.000
_cell.length_b   1.000
_cell.length_c   1.000
_cell.angle_alpha   90.00
_cell.angle_beta   90.00
_cell.angle_gamma   90.00
#
_symmetry.space_group_name_H-M   'P 1'
#
loop_
_entity.id
_entity.type
_entity.pdbx_description
1 polymer ?
#
loop_
_entity_poly.entity_id
_entity_poly.type
_entity_poly.pdbx_seq_one_letter_code
_entity_poly.pdbx_strand_id
1 'polypeptide(L)' 'MSAALERGENVKISSFGTFVLRDKTQRMGRNPKTGVEVPIEPRRVLTFRASQTMRDRVASA' A
#
# COMPACT_ATOMS: atom_id res chain seq x y z
N MET A 1 8.97 8.67 -9.85
CA MET A 1 8.25 7.92 -8.80
C MET A 1 8.36 6.41 -8.99
N SER A 2 7.94 5.84 -10.13
CA SER A 2 8.02 4.38 -10.39
C SER A 2 9.41 3.80 -10.11
N ALA A 3 10.46 4.40 -10.69
CA ALA A 3 11.83 3.93 -10.53
C ALA A 3 12.30 3.89 -9.06
N ALA A 4 11.85 4.82 -8.20
CA ALA A 4 12.19 4.81 -6.77
C ALA A 4 11.50 3.64 -6.04
N LEU A 5 10.20 3.44 -6.34
CA LEU A 5 9.44 2.34 -5.76
C LEU A 5 9.96 0.96 -6.20
N GLU A 6 10.36 0.83 -7.47
CA GLU A 6 10.98 -0.38 -8.03
C GLU A 6 12.31 -0.71 -7.33
N ARG A 7 13.11 0.31 -6.96
CA ARG A 7 14.33 0.14 -6.17
C ARG A 7 14.10 -0.14 -4.69
N GLY A 8 12.84 -0.17 -4.21
CA GLY A 8 12.55 -0.41 -2.81
C GLY A 8 12.54 0.84 -1.93
N GLU A 9 12.54 2.03 -2.53
CA GLU A 9 12.56 3.30 -1.80
C GLU A 9 11.13 3.80 -1.50
N ASN A 10 10.93 4.39 -0.31
CA ASN A 10 9.69 5.09 0.00
C ASN A 10 9.70 6.48 -0.65
N VAL A 11 8.54 6.94 -1.13
CA VAL A 11 8.40 8.25 -1.79
C VAL A 11 7.50 9.15 -0.95
N LYS A 12 8.03 10.31 -0.53
CA LYS A 12 7.28 11.35 0.19
C LYS A 12 7.06 12.55 -0.72
N ILE A 13 5.81 12.99 -0.84
CA ILE A 13 5.44 14.19 -1.58
C ILE A 13 4.80 15.16 -0.58
N SER A 14 5.41 16.33 -0.42
CA SER A 14 4.95 17.35 0.53
C SER A 14 3.50 17.75 0.24
N SER A 15 2.71 17.97 1.30
CA SER A 15 1.28 18.33 1.25
C SER A 15 0.36 17.37 0.49
N PHE A 16 0.87 16.25 -0.05
CA PHE A 16 0.09 15.23 -0.72
C PHE A 16 0.03 13.96 0.12
N GLY A 17 1.16 13.29 0.32
CA GLY A 17 1.21 12.05 1.08
C GLY A 17 2.52 11.27 0.91
N THR A 18 2.54 10.06 1.46
CA THR A 18 3.70 9.16 1.41
C THR A 18 3.29 7.81 0.85
N PHE A 19 4.07 7.33 -0.10
CA PHE A 19 4.03 5.97 -0.63
C PHE A 19 5.05 5.12 0.11
N VAL A 20 4.56 4.10 0.79
CA VAL A 20 5.34 3.21 1.65
C VAL A 20 5.32 1.80 1.09
N LEU A 21 6.48 1.22 0.88
CA LEU A 21 6.64 -0.19 0.55
C LEU A 21 6.64 -1.01 1.84
N ARG A 22 5.88 -2.11 1.85
CA ARG A 22 5.83 -3.04 2.97
C ARG A 22 6.03 -4.46 2.47
N ASP A 23 6.93 -5.17 3.11
CA ASP A 23 7.08 -6.60 2.88
C ASP A 23 6.05 -7.36 3.71
N LYS A 24 5.21 -8.13 3.04
CA LYS A 24 4.19 -8.98 3.64
C LYS A 24 4.72 -10.40 3.69
N THR A 25 4.63 -11.02 4.87
CA THR A 25 4.94 -12.43 5.05
C THR A 25 3.87 -13.32 4.43
N GLN A 26 4.21 -14.60 4.23
CA GLN A 26 3.25 -15.61 3.82
C GLN A 26 2.12 -15.71 4.83
N ARG A 27 0.91 -15.98 4.34
CA ARG A 27 -0.26 -16.30 5.18
C ARG A 27 -1.26 -17.15 4.41
N MET A 28 -2.11 -17.89 5.11
CA MET A 28 -3.25 -18.56 4.49
C MET A 28 -4.37 -17.54 4.25
N GLY A 29 -4.80 -17.44 2.99
CA GLY A 29 -6.00 -16.75 2.58
C GLY A 29 -7.11 -17.74 2.28
N ARG A 30 -8.26 -17.22 1.87
CA ARG A 30 -9.41 -18.01 1.46
C ARG A 30 -9.97 -17.46 0.16
N ASN A 31 -10.29 -18.32 -0.79
CA ASN A 31 -11.00 -17.90 -1.99
C ASN A 31 -12.39 -17.38 -1.57
N PRO A 32 -12.73 -16.09 -1.80
CA PRO A 32 -14.00 -15.53 -1.35
C PRO A 32 -15.23 -16.20 -1.94
N LYS A 33 -15.10 -16.86 -3.10
CA LYS A 33 -16.20 -17.54 -3.80
C LYS A 33 -16.42 -18.98 -3.31
N THR A 34 -15.35 -19.73 -3.04
CA THR A 34 -15.44 -21.17 -2.75
C THR A 34 -15.13 -21.53 -1.30
N GLY A 35 -14.49 -20.64 -0.55
CA GLY A 35 -14.08 -20.94 0.81
C GLY A 35 -12.88 -21.89 0.91
N VAL A 36 -12.17 -22.19 -0.18
CA VAL A 36 -10.96 -23.02 -0.12
C VAL A 36 -9.79 -22.18 0.38
N GLU A 37 -8.99 -22.72 1.29
CA GLU A 37 -7.77 -22.08 1.76
C GLU A 37 -6.68 -22.11 0.70
N VAL A 38 -6.01 -20.99 0.48
CA VAL A 38 -4.94 -20.84 -0.51
C VAL A 38 -3.80 -20.04 0.12
N PRO A 39 -2.53 -20.50 -0.01
CA PRO A 39 -1.40 -19.73 0.48
C PRO A 39 -1.25 -18.43 -0.31
N ILE A 40 -1.05 -17.33 0.40
CA ILE A 40 -0.67 -16.05 -0.18
C ILE A 40 0.82 -15.91 0.06
N GLU A 41 1.60 -15.99 -1.02
CA GLU A 41 3.05 -15.92 -0.99
C GLU A 41 3.56 -14.58 -0.44
N PRO A 42 4.77 -14.56 0.16
CA PRO A 42 5.42 -13.32 0.57
C PRO A 42 5.58 -12.37 -0.61
N ARG A 43 5.28 -11.09 -0.40
CA ARG A 43 5.39 -10.09 -1.46
C ARG A 43 5.55 -8.68 -0.89
N ARG A 44 6.12 -7.80 -1.70
CA ARG A 44 6.15 -6.37 -1.43
C ARG A 44 4.86 -5.71 -1.90
N VAL A 45 4.25 -4.89 -1.06
CA VAL A 45 3.04 -4.13 -1.39
C VAL A 45 3.27 -2.63 -1.23
N LEU A 46 2.61 -1.83 -2.08
CA LEU A 46 2.57 -0.38 -1.99
C LEU A 46 1.38 0.05 -1.11
N THR A 47 1.62 0.94 -0.15
CA THR A 47 0.57 1.58 0.66
C THR A 47 0.69 3.10 0.55
N PHE A 48 -0.41 3.79 0.29
CA PHE A 48 -0.47 5.24 0.34
C PHE A 48 -0.96 5.73 1.70
N ARG A 49 -0.28 6.75 2.26
CA ARG A 49 -0.71 7.50 3.44
C ARG A 49 -0.90 8.95 3.04
N ALA A 50 -2.15 9.41 3.00
CA ALA A 50 -2.46 10.82 2.73
C ALA A 50 -1.82 11.74 3.77
N SER A 51 -1.44 12.95 3.37
CA SER A 51 -1.04 14.02 4.28
C SER A 51 -2.28 14.60 4.98
N GLN A 52 -2.06 15.33 6.07
CA GLN A 52 -3.15 16.04 6.75
C GLN A 52 -3.80 17.06 5.81
N THR A 53 -2.99 17.89 5.14
CA THR A 53 -3.45 18.89 4.17
C THR A 53 -4.31 18.30 3.06
N MET A 54 -3.93 17.13 2.52
CA MET A 54 -4.74 16.44 1.50
C MET A 54 -6.07 15.96 2.08
N ARG A 55 -6.06 15.35 3.28
CA ARG A 55 -7.28 14.88 3.93
C ARG A 55 -8.24 16.04 4.20
N ASP A 56 -7.74 17.15 4.72
CA ASP A 56 -8.55 18.33 5.05
C ASP A 56 -9.25 18.86 3.79
N ARG A 57 -8.51 18.98 2.67
CA ARG A 57 -9.06 19.45 1.40
C ARG A 57 -10.15 18.54 0.82
N VAL A 58 -10.03 17.23 1.00
CA VAL A 58 -11.03 16.26 0.54
C VAL A 58 -12.25 16.24 1.47
N ALA A 59 -12.04 16.39 2.78
CA ALA A 59 -13.12 16.39 3.77
C ALA A 59 -13.92 17.70 3.77
N SER A 60 -13.32 18.82 3.33
CA SER A 60 -13.99 20.11 3.18
C SER A 60 -14.70 20.30 1.83
N ALA A 61 -14.57 19.34 0.91
CA ALA A 61 -15.25 19.32 -0.38
C ALA A 61 -16.53 18.47 -0.29
#